data_AF-A0A920A726-F1
#
_entry.id   AF-A0A920A726-F1
#
_cell.length_a   1.000
_cell.length_b   1.000
_cell.length_c   1.000
_cell.angle_alpha   90.00
_cell.angle_beta   90.00
_cell.angle_gamma   90.00
#
_symmetry.space_group_name_H-M   'P 1'
#
loop_
_entity.id
_entity.type
_entity.pdbx_description
1 polymer ?
#
loop_
_entity_poly.entity_id
_entity_poly.type
_entity_poly.pdbx_seq_one_letter_code
_entity_poly.pdbx_strand_id
1 'polypeptide(L)'
;MMLEKMQDLFDVFQNRFFSFDYGNQSGYPYSTYAFGPGQDFPPFIGIDNPYLTQGSRDIMSQYGLTGVYVSKSHVDLLEKGDGGYTIENNNSVSFYAVGLEGEFDIGDNNYQYAMGYSIGNTFIYSDAPGVIGARYAAALDVGINPNTGAIDCKMNYDPDYSPALYDYVYGPAGPITGNTLYGPSLLGNPGDCAPLNIMGRGAPSQAAREYIGTNLRSNAQIEQELTYATLAGDIFEAPAGTVKAAVGLKVE
;
A
#
# COMPACT_ATOMS: atom_id res chain seq x y z
N MET A 1 51.23 25.11 -15.78
CA MET A 1 49.79 25.00 -15.55
C MET A 1 49.36 26.29 -14.88
N MET A 2 48.79 27.21 -15.66
CA MET A 2 48.07 28.35 -15.08
C MET A 2 46.62 27.94 -14.94
N LEU A 3 46.06 28.18 -13.76
CA LEU A 3 44.65 27.95 -13.47
C LEU A 3 43.94 29.27 -13.77
N GLU A 4 43.16 29.34 -14.84
CA GLU A 4 42.59 30.60 -15.31
C GLU A 4 41.31 30.95 -14.53
N LYS A 5 40.44 29.97 -14.27
CA LYS A 5 39.20 30.14 -13.50
C LYS A 5 38.84 28.85 -12.77
N MET A 6 38.42 29.00 -11.52
CA MET A 6 37.83 27.94 -10.70
C MET A 6 36.53 28.49 -10.11
N GLN A 7 35.48 27.68 -10.17
CA GLN A 7 34.20 27.99 -9.58
C GLN A 7 33.73 26.82 -8.71
N ASP A 8 33.38 27.14 -7.48
CA ASP A 8 32.80 26.20 -6.53
C ASP A 8 31.28 26.22 -6.69
N LEU A 9 30.68 25.04 -6.80
CA LEU A 9 29.24 24.87 -6.78
C LEU A 9 28.85 24.19 -5.47
N PHE A 10 27.91 24.79 -4.74
CA PHE A 10 27.31 24.19 -3.56
C PHE A 10 25.80 24.39 -3.60
N ASP A 11 25.09 23.29 -3.81
CA ASP A 11 23.64 23.29 -3.91
C ASP A 11 23.03 22.48 -2.76
N VAL A 12 22.10 23.11 -2.04
CA VAL A 12 21.30 22.46 -1.02
C VAL A 12 19.84 22.62 -1.41
N PHE A 13 19.16 21.49 -1.54
CA PHE A 13 17.75 21.46 -1.84
C PHE A 13 17.01 20.64 -0.80
N GLN A 14 15.98 21.23 -0.21
CA GLN A 14 15.04 20.54 0.64
C GLN A 14 13.64 20.81 0.12
N ASN A 15 12.88 19.75 -0.07
CA ASN A 15 11.50 19.85 -0.49
C ASN A 15 10.64 18.84 0.27
N ARG A 16 9.48 19.31 0.72
CA ARG A 16 8.46 18.47 1.28
C ARG A 16 7.21 18.64 0.45
N PHE A 17 6.69 17.54 -0.06
CA PHE A 17 5.44 17.55 -0.79
C PHE A 17 4.47 16.54 -0.20
N PHE A 18 3.22 16.97 -0.10
CA PHE A 18 2.10 16.14 0.24
C PHE A 18 1.32 15.86 -1.04
N SER A 19 1.10 14.59 -1.32
CA SER A 19 0.21 14.16 -2.40
C SER A 19 -0.82 13.22 -1.80
N PHE A 20 -2.09 13.43 -2.17
CA PHE A 20 -3.16 12.50 -1.89
C PHE A 20 -3.72 12.01 -3.22
N ASP A 21 -3.98 10.71 -3.33
CA ASP A 21 -4.78 10.16 -4.41
C ASP A 21 -6.23 10.05 -3.91
N TYR A 22 -7.18 10.60 -4.66
CA TYR A 22 -8.59 10.27 -4.48
C TYR A 22 -8.77 8.94 -5.19
N GLY A 23 -8.87 7.84 -4.44
CA GLY A 23 -8.81 6.44 -4.90
C GLY A 23 -9.87 5.99 -5.92
N ASN A 24 -10.43 6.91 -6.70
CA ASN A 24 -11.16 6.70 -7.93
C ASN A 24 -10.27 6.19 -9.09
N GLN A 25 -8.94 6.17 -8.94
CA GLN A 25 -7.97 5.64 -9.94
C GLN A 25 -7.14 4.44 -9.44
N SER A 26 -7.20 4.08 -8.15
CA SER A 26 -6.49 2.91 -7.61
C SER A 26 -7.27 1.62 -7.91
N GLY A 27 -6.57 0.59 -8.37
CA GLY A 27 -7.11 -0.61 -9.03
C GLY A 27 -7.94 -1.59 -8.18
N TYR A 28 -8.58 -1.16 -7.10
CA TYR A 28 -9.32 -2.05 -6.20
C TYR A 28 -10.67 -1.49 -5.75
N PRO A 29 -11.74 -1.61 -6.56
CA PRO A 29 -13.03 -1.53 -5.91
C PRO A 29 -14.06 -2.52 -6.41
N TYR A 30 -13.75 -3.67 -7.02
CA TYR A 30 -14.81 -4.61 -7.39
C TYR A 30 -14.41 -6.07 -7.19
N SER A 31 -15.33 -6.84 -6.65
CA SER A 31 -15.23 -8.29 -6.64
C SER A 31 -15.25 -8.82 -8.09
N THR A 32 -14.32 -9.69 -8.45
CA THR A 32 -14.18 -10.26 -9.79
C THR A 32 -13.98 -11.77 -9.73
N TYR A 33 -14.61 -12.49 -10.67
CA TYR A 33 -14.39 -13.93 -10.85
C TYR A 33 -13.04 -14.24 -11.52
N ALA A 34 -12.44 -13.25 -12.18
CA ALA A 34 -11.18 -13.39 -12.90
C ALA A 34 -10.09 -12.59 -12.19
N PHE A 35 -8.94 -13.24 -11.95
CA PHE A 35 -7.72 -12.64 -11.39
C PHE A 35 -7.82 -12.12 -9.93
N GLY A 36 -8.90 -12.40 -9.20
CA GLY A 36 -9.08 -12.01 -7.80
C GLY A 36 -8.90 -13.17 -6.81
N PRO A 37 -7.86 -13.17 -5.96
CA PRO A 37 -7.76 -14.08 -4.82
C PRO A 37 -8.47 -13.51 -3.58
N GLY A 38 -8.94 -14.40 -2.69
CA GLY A 38 -9.40 -14.00 -1.35
C GLY A 38 -10.58 -13.02 -1.37
N GLN A 39 -10.40 -11.87 -0.70
CA GLN A 39 -11.42 -10.82 -0.55
C GLN A 39 -11.84 -10.12 -1.85
N ASP A 40 -11.10 -10.32 -2.94
CA ASP A 40 -11.44 -9.79 -4.27
C ASP A 40 -12.37 -10.73 -5.03
N PHE A 41 -12.61 -11.95 -4.52
CA PHE A 41 -13.59 -12.87 -5.09
C PHE A 41 -15.00 -12.54 -4.58
N PRO A 42 -16.05 -12.62 -5.42
CA PRO A 42 -17.42 -12.37 -4.98
C PRO A 42 -17.79 -13.23 -3.75
N PRO A 43 -18.27 -12.65 -2.64
CA PRO A 43 -18.74 -13.43 -1.51
C PRO A 43 -20.00 -14.22 -1.86
N PHE A 44 -20.07 -15.45 -1.36
CA PHE A 44 -21.27 -16.28 -1.45
C PHE A 44 -22.25 -15.87 -0.34
N ILE A 45 -23.49 -15.58 -0.73
CA ILE A 45 -24.59 -15.28 0.17
C ILE A 45 -25.57 -16.45 0.14
N GLY A 46 -25.62 -17.19 1.24
CA GLY A 46 -26.56 -18.30 1.41
C GLY A 46 -28.02 -17.82 1.44
N ILE A 47 -28.95 -18.68 1.03
CA ILE A 47 -30.39 -18.41 1.04
C ILE A 47 -30.94 -18.13 2.45
N ASP A 48 -30.24 -18.60 3.47
CA ASP A 48 -30.52 -18.40 4.89
C ASP A 48 -30.01 -17.06 5.43
N ASN A 49 -29.29 -16.26 4.62
CA ASN A 49 -28.77 -14.98 5.08
C ASN A 49 -29.91 -14.04 5.51
N PRO A 50 -29.89 -13.52 6.75
CA PRO A 50 -31.02 -12.77 7.31
C PRO A 50 -31.21 -11.38 6.70
N TYR A 51 -30.25 -10.86 5.94
CA TYR A 51 -30.41 -9.63 5.17
C TYR A 51 -31.22 -9.81 3.88
N LEU A 52 -31.46 -11.06 3.43
CA LEU A 52 -32.29 -11.33 2.28
C LEU A 52 -33.76 -11.02 2.57
N THR A 53 -34.44 -10.44 1.59
CA THR A 53 -35.91 -10.30 1.65
C THR A 53 -36.60 -11.63 1.38
N GLN A 54 -37.86 -11.77 1.78
CA GLN A 54 -38.63 -12.97 1.46
C GLN A 54 -38.73 -13.20 -0.06
N GLY A 55 -38.96 -12.12 -0.83
CA GLY A 55 -39.01 -12.22 -2.30
C GLY A 55 -37.68 -12.69 -2.91
N SER A 56 -36.53 -12.27 -2.36
CA SER A 56 -35.22 -12.76 -2.80
C SER A 56 -35.10 -14.27 -2.55
N ARG A 57 -35.51 -14.75 -1.36
CA ARG A 57 -35.50 -16.18 -1.03
C ARG A 57 -36.46 -16.99 -1.89
N ASP A 58 -37.65 -16.46 -2.19
CA ASP A 58 -38.65 -17.12 -3.04
C ASP A 58 -38.12 -17.31 -4.46
N ILE A 59 -37.48 -16.27 -5.03
CA ILE A 59 -36.82 -16.35 -6.34
C ILE A 59 -35.72 -17.42 -6.31
N MET A 60 -34.84 -17.38 -5.31
CA MET A 60 -33.76 -18.37 -5.20
C MET A 60 -34.30 -19.80 -5.10
N SER A 61 -35.33 -20.00 -4.28
CA SER A 61 -36.01 -21.30 -4.11
C SER A 61 -36.67 -21.78 -5.40
N GLN A 62 -37.31 -20.88 -6.16
CA GLN A 62 -37.92 -21.18 -7.45
C GLN A 62 -36.91 -21.74 -8.46
N TYR A 63 -35.67 -21.25 -8.43
CA TYR A 63 -34.58 -21.72 -9.28
C TYR A 63 -33.75 -22.84 -8.64
N GLY A 64 -34.12 -23.34 -7.45
CA GLY A 64 -33.39 -24.38 -6.73
C GLY A 64 -32.00 -23.97 -6.26
N LEU A 65 -31.77 -22.67 -6.04
CA LEU A 65 -30.49 -22.12 -5.59
C LEU A 65 -30.39 -22.13 -4.06
N THR A 66 -29.25 -22.55 -3.53
CA THR A 66 -28.94 -22.49 -2.08
C THR A 66 -28.27 -21.17 -1.67
N GLY A 67 -27.94 -20.32 -2.65
CA GLY A 67 -27.24 -19.07 -2.46
C GLY A 67 -26.90 -18.40 -3.78
N VAL A 68 -26.37 -17.18 -3.71
CA VAL A 68 -25.87 -16.42 -4.86
C VAL A 68 -24.54 -15.77 -4.52
N TYR A 69 -23.70 -15.60 -5.53
CA TYR A 69 -22.51 -14.77 -5.42
C TYR A 69 -22.85 -13.31 -5.70
N VAL A 70 -22.44 -12.41 -4.82
CA VAL A 70 -22.70 -10.98 -4.95
C VAL A 70 -21.46 -10.30 -5.48
N SER A 71 -21.53 -9.81 -6.71
CA SER A 71 -20.48 -8.96 -7.27
C SER A 71 -20.86 -7.49 -7.16
N LYS A 72 -20.00 -6.66 -6.57
CA LYS A 72 -20.26 -5.22 -6.46
C LYS A 72 -19.00 -4.39 -6.42
N SER A 73 -19.19 -3.09 -6.60
CA SER A 73 -18.15 -2.14 -6.23
C SER A 73 -18.05 -2.00 -4.70
N HIS A 74 -16.90 -2.28 -4.10
CA HIS A 74 -16.63 -2.21 -2.64
C HIS A 74 -16.35 -0.80 -2.12
N VAL A 75 -16.71 0.24 -2.90
CA VAL A 75 -16.46 1.66 -2.59
C VAL A 75 -17.04 2.12 -1.25
N ASP A 76 -18.05 1.43 -0.74
CA ASP A 76 -18.78 1.72 0.50
C ASP A 76 -18.26 0.95 1.73
N LEU A 77 -17.31 0.01 1.56
CA LEU A 77 -16.73 -0.74 2.68
C LEU A 77 -15.59 0.00 3.35
N LEU A 78 -14.82 0.77 2.59
CA LEU A 78 -13.58 1.41 3.04
C LEU A 78 -13.64 2.89 2.66
N GLU A 79 -14.63 3.56 3.22
CA GLU A 79 -14.82 5.00 3.04
C GLU A 79 -13.99 5.77 4.06
N LYS A 80 -13.06 6.58 3.56
CA LYS A 80 -12.91 7.95 4.03
C LYS A 80 -13.55 8.88 2.98
N GLY A 81 -14.88 9.00 3.00
CA GLY A 81 -15.68 9.89 2.14
C GLY A 81 -16.24 9.25 0.85
N ASP A 82 -17.11 9.98 0.16
CA ASP A 82 -17.80 9.62 -1.12
C ASP A 82 -16.85 9.37 -2.33
N GLY A 83 -15.56 9.18 -2.09
CA GLY A 83 -14.54 8.84 -3.07
C GLY A 83 -13.55 7.86 -2.48
N GLY A 84 -13.11 6.89 -3.29
CA GLY A 84 -12.32 5.74 -2.87
C GLY A 84 -11.05 6.08 -2.08
N TYR A 85 -10.46 5.04 -1.49
CA TYR A 85 -9.22 5.03 -0.70
C TYR A 85 -8.34 6.27 -0.88
N THR A 86 -8.31 7.15 0.12
CA THR A 86 -7.33 8.24 0.14
C THR A 86 -5.98 7.64 0.48
N ILE A 87 -5.12 7.46 -0.52
CA ILE A 87 -3.71 7.13 -0.28
C ILE A 87 -3.01 8.45 0.02
N GLU A 88 -2.59 8.63 1.27
CA GLU A 88 -1.84 9.81 1.68
C GLU A 88 -0.35 9.51 1.57
N ASN A 89 0.35 10.25 0.70
CA ASN A 89 1.79 10.14 0.52
C ASN A 89 2.45 11.46 0.98
N ASN A 90 3.29 11.36 2.01
CA ASN A 90 4.13 12.45 2.47
C ASN A 90 5.58 12.15 2.10
N ASN A 91 6.13 12.99 1.24
CA ASN A 91 7.47 12.82 0.70
C ASN A 91 8.37 13.95 1.17
N SER A 92 9.51 13.56 1.75
CA SER A 92 10.56 14.48 2.17
C SER A 92 11.82 14.18 1.40
N VAL A 93 12.31 15.16 0.65
CA VAL A 93 13.53 15.08 -0.14
C VAL A 93 14.57 16.02 0.47
N SER A 94 15.76 15.49 0.75
CA SER A 94 16.96 16.29 1.03
C SER A 94 18.03 15.95 0.01
N PHE A 95 18.63 16.97 -0.58
CA PHE A 95 19.68 16.82 -1.57
C PHE A 95 20.82 17.79 -1.27
N TYR A 96 22.04 17.28 -1.35
CA TYR A 96 23.27 18.02 -1.14
C TYR A 96 24.18 17.73 -2.32
N ALA A 97 24.66 18.77 -2.99
CA ALA A 97 25.68 18.65 -4.03
C ALA A 97 26.82 19.62 -3.77
N VAL A 98 28.04 19.14 -4.00
CA VAL A 98 29.25 19.94 -4.05
C VAL A 98 29.99 19.61 -5.33
N GLY A 99 30.41 20.64 -6.05
CA GLY A 99 31.09 20.51 -7.33
C GLY A 99 32.22 21.53 -7.44
N LEU A 100 33.22 21.16 -8.23
CA LEU A 100 34.32 22.01 -8.64
C LEU A 100 34.41 21.97 -10.15
N GLU A 101 34.28 23.15 -10.75
CA GLU A 101 34.44 23.35 -12.18
C GLU A 101 35.56 24.34 -12.42
N GLY A 102 36.32 24.15 -13.49
CA GLY A 102 37.38 25.07 -13.81
C GLY A 102 38.08 24.79 -15.11
N GLU A 103 38.98 25.71 -15.44
CA GLU A 103 39.77 25.68 -16.66
C GLU A 103 41.25 25.86 -16.32
N PHE A 104 42.09 25.14 -17.03
CA PHE A 104 43.53 25.28 -16.93
C PHE A 104 44.20 25.13 -18.29
N ASP A 105 45.32 25.82 -18.45
CA ASP A 105 46.11 25.75 -19.67
C ASP A 105 47.38 24.92 -19.47
N ILE A 106 47.69 24.11 -20.49
CA ILE A 106 48.97 23.43 -20.63
C ILE A 106 49.55 23.80 -22.01
N GLY A 107 50.49 24.76 -22.01
CA GLY A 107 51.00 25.33 -23.26
C GLY A 107 49.95 26.21 -23.89
N ASP A 108 49.68 26.02 -25.19
CA ASP A 108 48.64 26.73 -25.94
C ASP A 108 47.27 26.00 -25.90
N ASN A 109 47.20 24.86 -25.20
CA ASN A 109 46.01 24.02 -25.11
C ASN A 109 45.21 24.34 -23.85
N ASN A 110 43.90 24.48 -24.00
CA ASN A 110 42.97 24.73 -22.91
C ASN A 110 42.22 23.45 -22.52
N TYR A 111 42.07 23.24 -21.21
CA TYR A 111 41.37 22.11 -20.64
C TYR A 111 40.33 22.58 -19.64
N GLN A 112 39.16 21.97 -19.71
CA GLN A 112 38.03 22.17 -18.81
C GLN A 112 37.84 20.91 -17.98
N TYR A 113 37.63 21.07 -16.68
CA TYR A 113 37.30 19.97 -15.79
C TYR A 113 36.05 20.29 -14.97
N ALA A 114 35.29 19.24 -14.67
CA ALA A 114 34.21 19.31 -13.69
C ALA A 114 34.22 18.02 -12.88
N MET A 115 34.24 18.14 -11.55
CA MET A 115 34.10 17.00 -10.66
C MET A 115 33.18 17.36 -9.51
N GLY A 116 32.44 16.39 -9.00
CA GLY A 116 31.49 16.65 -7.93
C GLY A 116 30.94 15.41 -7.29
N TYR A 117 30.25 15.66 -6.20
CA TYR A 117 29.59 14.67 -5.37
C TYR A 117 28.20 15.19 -5.03
N SER A 118 27.18 14.35 -5.17
CA SER A 118 25.85 14.65 -4.66
C SER A 118 25.23 13.46 -3.96
N ILE A 119 24.51 13.74 -2.87
CA ILE A 119 23.73 12.77 -2.12
C ILE A 119 22.31 13.29 -1.94
N GLY A 120 21.34 12.44 -2.28
CA GLY A 120 19.91 12.68 -2.16
C GLY A 120 19.25 11.60 -1.31
N ASN A 121 18.45 12.01 -0.33
CA ASN A 121 17.60 11.12 0.45
C ASN A 121 16.14 11.50 0.25
N THR A 122 15.32 10.52 -0.12
CA THR A 122 13.86 10.66 -0.20
C THR A 122 13.20 9.66 0.74
N PHE A 123 12.42 10.16 1.69
CA PHE A 123 11.54 9.35 2.53
C PHE A 123 10.11 9.49 2.05
N ILE A 124 9.47 8.35 1.80
CA ILE A 124 8.09 8.23 1.34
C ILE A 124 7.31 7.50 2.43
N TYR A 125 6.36 8.20 3.03
CA TYR A 125 5.39 7.61 3.96
C TYR A 125 4.04 7.53 3.25
N SER A 126 3.54 6.30 3.11
CA SER A 126 2.25 6.00 2.48
C SER A 126 1.29 5.40 3.50
N ASP A 127 0.08 5.94 3.57
CA ASP A 127 -0.99 5.50 4.45
C ASP A 127 -2.23 5.19 3.60
N ALA A 128 -2.74 3.96 3.70
CA ALA A 128 -3.86 3.47 2.89
C ALA A 128 -4.85 2.64 3.74
N PRO A 129 -6.16 2.75 3.52
CA PRO A 129 -7.13 1.85 4.13
C PRO A 129 -6.91 0.41 3.64
N GLY A 130 -7.04 -0.56 4.54
CA GLY A 130 -7.02 -1.99 4.23
C GLY A 130 -8.14 -2.75 4.90
N VAL A 131 -8.30 -4.03 4.52
CA VAL A 131 -9.24 -4.96 5.15
C VAL A 131 -8.49 -6.13 5.76
N ILE A 132 -8.89 -6.50 6.96
CA ILE A 132 -8.46 -7.73 7.61
C ILE A 132 -9.36 -8.86 7.10
N GLY A 133 -8.86 -9.67 6.16
CA GLY A 133 -9.64 -10.70 5.47
C GLY A 133 -10.38 -11.69 6.40
N ALA A 134 -9.75 -12.08 7.51
CA ALA A 134 -10.39 -12.94 8.52
C ALA A 134 -11.62 -12.28 9.17
N ARG A 135 -11.52 -10.99 9.50
CA ARG A 135 -12.64 -10.21 10.04
C ARG A 135 -13.72 -9.95 9.00
N TYR A 136 -13.33 -9.76 7.74
CA TYR A 136 -14.28 -9.65 6.63
C TYR A 136 -15.13 -10.92 6.49
N ALA A 137 -14.50 -12.10 6.50
CA ALA A 137 -15.22 -13.37 6.45
C ALA A 137 -16.15 -13.56 7.67
N ALA A 138 -15.66 -13.27 8.88
CA ALA A 138 -16.45 -13.37 10.11
C ALA A 138 -17.66 -12.40 10.12
N ALA A 139 -17.48 -11.18 9.59
CA ALA A 139 -18.55 -10.19 9.51
C ALA A 139 -19.61 -10.53 8.45
N LEU A 140 -19.25 -11.31 7.40
CA LEU A 140 -20.20 -11.82 6.42
C LEU A 140 -20.98 -13.05 6.93
N ASP A 141 -20.40 -13.82 7.86
CA ASP A 141 -21.04 -15.00 8.44
C ASP A 141 -22.00 -14.60 9.57
N VAL A 142 -23.21 -14.20 9.16
CA VAL A 142 -24.25 -13.65 10.03
C VAL A 142 -25.45 -14.59 10.18
N GLY A 143 -26.16 -14.46 11.29
CA GLY A 143 -27.44 -15.11 11.53
C GLY A 143 -28.29 -14.33 12.54
N ILE A 144 -29.44 -14.88 12.93
CA ILE A 144 -30.26 -14.28 13.99
C ILE A 144 -29.74 -14.77 15.34
N ASN A 145 -29.20 -13.86 16.15
CA ASN A 145 -28.74 -14.18 17.49
C ASN A 145 -29.94 -14.59 18.35
N PRO A 146 -29.98 -15.81 18.90
CA PRO A 146 -31.13 -16.32 19.65
C PRO A 146 -31.36 -15.58 20.96
N ASN A 147 -30.34 -14.91 21.50
CA ASN A 147 -30.42 -14.17 22.76
C ASN A 147 -30.99 -12.76 22.57
N THR A 148 -30.76 -12.14 21.40
CA THR A 148 -31.16 -10.74 21.14
C THR A 148 -32.28 -10.61 20.09
N GLY A 149 -32.47 -11.63 19.25
CA GLY A 149 -33.37 -11.60 18.10
C GLY A 149 -32.90 -10.70 16.95
N ALA A 150 -31.70 -10.12 17.06
CA ALA A 150 -31.12 -9.25 16.03
C ALA A 150 -30.19 -10.03 15.08
N ILE A 151 -29.93 -9.46 13.91
CA ILE A 151 -28.87 -9.96 13.03
C ILE A 151 -27.52 -9.69 13.69
N ASP A 152 -26.69 -10.73 13.80
CA ASP A 152 -25.39 -10.67 14.46
C ASP A 152 -24.40 -11.64 13.79
N CYS A 153 -23.10 -11.42 13.99
CA CYS A 153 -22.08 -12.37 13.53
C CYS A 153 -22.23 -13.69 14.30
N LYS A 154 -22.14 -14.85 13.62
CA LYS A 154 -22.24 -16.15 14.30
C LYS A 154 -21.22 -16.31 15.42
N MET A 155 -19.99 -15.83 15.22
CA MET A 155 -18.93 -15.87 16.24
C MET A 155 -19.27 -15.16 17.57
N ASN A 156 -20.28 -14.28 17.59
CA ASN A 156 -20.68 -13.55 18.80
C ASN A 156 -21.59 -14.37 19.72
N TYR A 157 -22.30 -15.37 19.19
CA TYR A 157 -23.31 -16.10 19.96
C TYR A 157 -23.29 -17.62 19.78
N ASP A 158 -22.69 -18.13 18.70
CA ASP A 158 -22.64 -19.55 18.40
C ASP A 158 -21.31 -20.14 18.92
N PRO A 159 -21.34 -21.07 19.89
CA PRO A 159 -20.12 -21.68 20.44
C PRO A 159 -19.30 -22.46 19.41
N ASP A 160 -19.92 -22.96 18.33
CA ASP A 160 -19.23 -23.69 17.26
C ASP A 160 -18.39 -22.75 16.36
N TYR A 161 -18.64 -21.43 16.43
CA TYR A 161 -17.94 -20.40 15.67
C TYR A 161 -17.07 -19.50 16.57
N SER A 162 -16.71 -20.00 17.76
CA SER A 162 -15.88 -19.25 18.71
C SER A 162 -14.52 -18.86 18.09
N PRO A 163 -14.08 -17.59 18.19
CA PRO A 163 -12.80 -17.13 17.64
C PRO A 163 -11.59 -17.87 18.23
N ALA A 164 -11.70 -18.39 19.46
CA ALA A 164 -10.65 -19.18 20.11
C ALA A 164 -10.36 -20.52 19.38
N LEU A 165 -11.30 -21.04 18.58
CA LEU A 165 -11.10 -22.25 17.79
C LEU A 165 -10.19 -22.02 16.57
N TYR A 166 -9.99 -20.76 16.18
CA TYR A 166 -9.18 -20.37 15.02
C TYR A 166 -7.80 -19.83 15.40
N ASP A 167 -7.47 -19.79 16.69
CA ASP A 167 -6.16 -19.36 17.16
C ASP A 167 -5.08 -20.41 16.88
N TYR A 168 -3.90 -19.93 16.49
CA TYR A 168 -2.76 -20.81 16.23
C TYR A 168 -2.22 -21.40 17.53
N VAL A 169 -2.15 -22.73 17.58
CA VAL A 169 -1.57 -23.48 18.69
C VAL A 169 -0.16 -23.93 18.31
N TYR A 170 0.85 -23.45 19.05
CA TYR A 170 2.25 -23.79 18.78
C TYR A 170 2.69 -25.05 19.54
N GLY A 171 2.89 -26.14 18.80
CA GLY A 171 3.43 -27.39 19.33
C GLY A 171 2.37 -28.39 19.81
N PRO A 172 2.79 -29.62 20.20
CA PRO A 172 1.88 -30.66 20.63
C PRO A 172 1.19 -30.28 21.95
N ALA A 173 -0.13 -30.41 21.96
CA ALA A 173 -0.95 -30.15 23.14
C ALA A 173 -0.52 -31.06 24.29
N GLY A 174 -0.15 -30.45 25.41
CA GLY A 174 0.22 -31.09 26.65
C GLY A 174 -0.28 -30.27 27.84
N PRO A 175 -0.15 -30.77 29.07
CA PRO A 175 -0.65 -30.08 30.26
C PRO A 175 -0.01 -28.72 30.51
N ILE A 176 1.17 -28.46 29.92
CA ILE A 176 1.98 -27.25 30.12
C ILE A 176 2.55 -26.72 28.78
N THR A 177 2.47 -27.48 27.68
CA THR A 177 3.02 -27.12 26.35
C THR A 177 1.93 -27.18 25.29
N GLY A 178 2.08 -26.46 24.17
CA GLY A 178 1.10 -26.54 23.07
C GLY A 178 -0.24 -25.86 23.38
N ASN A 179 -0.20 -24.69 24.04
CA ASN A 179 -1.39 -23.86 24.27
C ASN A 179 -1.52 -22.77 23.20
N THR A 180 -2.68 -22.12 23.12
CA THR A 180 -2.83 -20.89 22.32
C THR A 180 -1.79 -19.85 22.76
N LEU A 181 -1.17 -19.19 21.77
CA LEU A 181 -0.22 -18.13 22.06
C LEU A 181 -0.91 -17.00 22.83
N TYR A 182 -0.19 -16.36 23.74
CA TYR A 182 -0.72 -15.24 24.51
C TYR A 182 -1.00 -14.05 23.59
N GLY A 183 -2.27 -13.68 23.44
CA GLY A 183 -2.74 -12.55 22.64
C GLY A 183 -4.21 -12.71 22.26
N PRO A 184 -4.93 -11.63 21.93
CA PRO A 184 -6.28 -11.74 21.40
C PRO A 184 -6.25 -12.35 20.00
N SER A 185 -7.28 -13.13 19.67
CA SER A 185 -7.50 -13.62 18.30
C SER A 185 -7.50 -12.45 17.32
N LEU A 186 -7.06 -12.69 16.07
CA LEU A 186 -7.20 -11.70 14.99
C LEU A 186 -8.67 -11.29 14.79
N LEU A 187 -9.61 -12.19 15.12
CA LEU A 187 -11.05 -11.97 15.07
C LEU A 187 -11.59 -11.16 16.27
N GLY A 188 -10.83 -10.99 17.35
CA GLY A 188 -11.32 -10.45 18.62
C GLY A 188 -12.04 -11.49 19.47
N ASN A 189 -12.76 -11.03 20.49
CA ASN A 189 -13.59 -11.83 21.37
C ASN A 189 -15.04 -11.92 20.85
N PRO A 190 -15.84 -12.89 21.33
CA PRO A 190 -17.28 -12.86 21.11
C PRO A 190 -17.87 -11.51 21.55
N GLY A 191 -18.57 -10.83 20.63
CA GLY A 191 -19.12 -9.49 20.80
C GLY A 191 -18.33 -8.37 20.09
N ASP A 192 -17.08 -8.62 19.69
CA ASP A 192 -16.27 -7.63 18.97
C ASP A 192 -16.64 -7.54 17.48
N CYS A 193 -17.21 -8.61 16.90
CA CYS A 193 -17.61 -8.62 15.50
C CYS A 193 -18.87 -7.79 15.26
N ALA A 194 -18.87 -6.97 14.21
CA ALA A 194 -20.04 -6.24 13.76
C ALA A 194 -20.55 -6.81 12.42
N PRO A 195 -21.84 -7.16 12.31
CA PRO A 195 -22.38 -7.85 11.15
C PRO A 195 -22.36 -6.95 9.90
N LEU A 196 -21.92 -7.53 8.77
CA LEU A 196 -21.71 -6.82 7.52
C LEU A 196 -22.78 -7.17 6.48
N ASN A 197 -23.64 -6.20 6.16
CA ASN A 197 -24.51 -6.29 4.99
C ASN A 197 -23.78 -5.77 3.74
N ILE A 198 -23.38 -6.69 2.86
CA ILE A 198 -22.71 -6.36 1.59
C ILE A 198 -23.71 -6.01 0.47
N MET A 199 -25.01 -6.25 0.68
CA MET A 199 -26.04 -6.12 -0.35
C MET A 199 -26.61 -4.70 -0.39
N GLY A 200 -26.17 -3.93 -1.40
CA GLY A 200 -26.60 -2.56 -1.63
C GLY A 200 -25.53 -1.53 -1.25
N ARG A 201 -25.55 -0.39 -1.95
CA ARG A 201 -24.62 0.72 -1.66
C ARG A 201 -25.01 1.38 -0.34
N GLY A 202 -24.06 1.52 0.58
CA GLY A 202 -24.27 2.16 1.89
C GLY A 202 -25.01 1.29 2.91
N ALA A 203 -25.27 0.03 2.59
CA ALA A 203 -25.79 -0.95 3.54
C ALA A 203 -24.80 -1.33 4.66
N PRO A 204 -23.47 -1.37 4.43
CA PRO A 204 -22.50 -1.61 5.50
C PRO A 204 -22.60 -0.56 6.63
N SER A 205 -22.74 -1.04 7.87
CA SER A 205 -22.74 -0.15 9.04
C SER A 205 -21.35 0.42 9.32
N GLN A 206 -21.25 1.54 10.03
CA GLN A 206 -19.95 2.08 10.47
C GLN A 206 -19.18 1.07 11.34
N ALA A 207 -19.87 0.41 12.29
CA ALA A 207 -19.25 -0.60 13.15
C ALA A 207 -18.66 -1.77 12.36
N ALA A 208 -19.36 -2.25 11.32
CA ALA A 208 -18.85 -3.31 10.45
C ALA A 208 -17.60 -2.87 9.69
N ARG A 209 -17.57 -1.62 9.19
CA ARG A 209 -16.42 -1.04 8.50
C ARG A 209 -15.21 -0.87 9.42
N GLU A 210 -15.43 -0.42 10.65
CA GLU A 210 -14.37 -0.30 11.66
C GLU A 210 -13.83 -1.67 12.11
N TYR A 211 -14.70 -2.68 12.22
CA TYR A 211 -14.28 -4.02 12.59
C TYR A 211 -13.37 -4.66 11.52
N ILE A 212 -13.78 -4.61 10.25
CA ILE A 212 -13.03 -5.20 9.14
C ILE A 212 -11.83 -4.34 8.71
N GLY A 213 -11.88 -3.04 8.98
CA GLY A 213 -10.92 -2.05 8.50
C GLY A 213 -9.60 -2.07 9.25
N THR A 214 -8.54 -1.72 8.55
CA THR A 214 -7.22 -1.44 9.12
C THR A 214 -6.53 -0.34 8.32
N ASN A 215 -5.40 0.12 8.82
CA ASN A 215 -4.54 1.07 8.13
C ASN A 215 -3.25 0.36 7.70
N LEU A 216 -3.01 0.32 6.39
CA LEU A 216 -1.80 -0.18 5.78
C LEU A 216 -0.82 0.97 5.64
N ARG A 217 0.26 0.90 6.42
CA ARG A 217 1.36 1.86 6.35
C ARG A 217 2.55 1.25 5.62
N SER A 218 3.02 1.93 4.59
CA SER A 218 4.24 1.59 3.87
C SER A 218 5.24 2.73 3.96
N ASN A 219 6.50 2.37 4.17
CA ASN A 219 7.61 3.31 4.21
C ASN A 219 8.61 2.90 3.13
N ALA A 220 9.00 3.84 2.27
CA ALA A 220 10.11 3.66 1.34
C ALA A 220 11.17 4.73 1.57
N GLN A 221 12.43 4.31 1.52
CA GLN A 221 13.59 5.20 1.55
C GLN A 221 14.34 5.00 0.24
N ILE A 222 14.64 6.11 -0.43
CA ILE A 222 15.43 6.15 -1.65
C ILE A 222 16.67 6.99 -1.34
N GLU A 223 17.83 6.35 -1.43
CA GLU A 223 19.13 7.01 -1.35
C GLU A 223 19.73 7.07 -2.76
N GLN A 224 20.22 8.24 -3.15
CA GLN A 224 20.85 8.49 -4.43
C GLN A 224 22.21 9.11 -4.16
N GLU A 225 23.27 8.43 -4.59
CA GLU A 225 24.63 8.93 -4.52
C GLU A 225 25.15 9.07 -5.94
N LEU A 226 25.86 10.16 -6.21
CA LEU A 226 26.47 10.40 -7.50
C LEU A 226 27.83 11.05 -7.30
N THR A 227 28.87 10.35 -7.71
CA THR A 227 30.21 10.92 -7.87
C THR A 227 30.51 11.01 -9.36
N TYR A 228 30.96 12.17 -9.82
CA TYR A 228 31.36 12.34 -11.21
C TYR A 228 32.67 13.12 -11.34
N ALA A 229 33.39 12.84 -12.42
CA ALA A 229 34.55 13.60 -12.85
C ALA A 229 34.60 13.60 -14.38
N THR A 230 34.85 14.76 -14.96
CA THR A 230 34.94 14.96 -16.41
C THR A 230 36.15 15.84 -16.72
N LEU A 231 36.79 15.54 -17.84
CA LEU A 231 37.89 16.32 -18.38
C LEU A 231 37.71 16.42 -19.90
N ALA A 232 37.73 17.64 -20.41
CA ALA A 232 37.66 17.92 -21.83
C ALA A 232 38.76 18.90 -22.21
N GLY A 233 39.35 18.76 -23.39
CA GLY A 233 40.38 19.68 -23.84
C GLY A 233 41.00 19.31 -25.18
N ASP A 234 41.99 20.09 -25.55
CA ASP A 234 42.71 19.96 -26.81
C ASP A 234 43.76 18.82 -26.71
N ILE A 235 43.77 17.88 -27.66
CA ILE A 235 44.76 16.78 -27.66
C ILE A 235 45.95 17.13 -28.56
N PHE A 236 45.70 17.55 -29.80
CA PHE A 236 46.74 17.93 -30.75
C PHE A 236 46.18 18.81 -31.88
N GLU A 237 47.08 19.55 -32.52
CA GLU A 237 46.76 20.44 -33.63
C GLU A 237 46.94 19.71 -34.98
N ALA A 238 45.87 19.65 -35.77
CA ALA A 238 45.89 19.05 -37.10
C ALA A 238 45.84 20.15 -38.18
N PRO A 239 46.23 19.86 -39.44
CA PRO A 239 46.19 20.84 -40.54
C PRO A 239 44.80 21.45 -40.81
N ALA A 240 43.73 20.87 -40.26
CA ALA A 240 42.35 21.33 -40.38
C ALA A 240 41.79 21.97 -39.09
N GLY A 241 42.65 22.23 -38.08
CA GLY A 241 42.28 22.79 -36.78
C GLY A 241 42.56 21.84 -35.61
N THR A 242 42.32 22.34 -34.39
CA THR A 242 42.58 21.62 -33.13
C THR A 242 41.62 20.46 -32.93
N VAL A 243 42.15 19.28 -32.62
CA VAL A 243 41.37 18.09 -32.27
C VAL A 243 41.15 18.08 -30.76
N LYS A 244 39.87 18.06 -30.35
CA LYS A 244 39.44 18.02 -28.94
C LYS A 244 38.94 16.63 -28.56
N ALA A 245 39.07 16.26 -27.29
CA ALA A 245 38.37 15.11 -26.72
C ALA A 245 37.85 15.40 -25.32
N ALA A 246 36.89 14.57 -24.89
CA ALA A 246 36.34 14.56 -23.56
C ALA A 246 36.28 13.12 -23.02
N VAL A 247 36.55 12.98 -21.72
CA VAL A 247 36.40 11.73 -20.97
C VAL A 247 35.64 12.03 -19.69
N GLY A 248 34.79 11.09 -19.27
CA GLY A 248 34.02 11.20 -18.04
C GLY A 248 33.97 9.88 -17.29
N LEU A 249 33.94 9.97 -15.96
CA LEU A 249 33.69 8.88 -15.03
C LEU A 249 32.50 9.25 -14.16
N LYS A 250 31.60 8.28 -13.96
CA LYS A 250 30.44 8.38 -13.09
C LYS A 250 30.36 7.13 -12.22
N VAL A 251 30.09 7.30 -10.94
CA VAL A 251 29.86 6.22 -9.96
C VAL A 251 28.55 6.49 -9.24
N GLU A 252 27.71 5.46 -9.15
CA GLU A 252 26.39 5.41 -8.48
C GLU A 252 26.36 4.24 -7.48
#